data_AF-A0A453R9Y3-F1
#
_entry.id   AF-A0A453R9Y3-F1
#
_cell.length_a   1.000
_cell.length_b   1.000
_cell.length_c   1.000
_cell.angle_alpha   90.00
_cell.angle_beta   90.00
_cell.angle_gamma   90.00
#
_symmetry.space_group_name_H-M   'P 1'
#
loop_
_entity.id
_entity.type
_entity.pdbx_description
1 polymer ?
#
loop_
_entity_poly.entity_id
_entity_poly.type
_entity_poly.pdbx_seq_one_letter_code
_entity_poly.pdbx_strand_id
1 'polypeptide(L)'
;MKRVLHILELYRRIYEEFLAVPVSKGRKSEVEKFAGGLYTTSVEAFIPNTGRGIQAATSNCLGQNFAKMFEIFFEDENDPAQKKKEKNKRSLVWQNSWAYTTRSIGVMVMTHGDDKGLVLPPRVAPIQVMVIPDPLEDADMTAIKEVCETIVYTLSQAGIRADLDARENYTPEWKHSHWEMKGVPLRIEIDVKDLANKQVRVVRRDNGAKVDIPSTDLVEHVQVLLDRIQDSLFETAKQKRDACIEVVYTWDEFTAAVNDKKLILAPWCDEEEVEKDVRARTEGDLGSAKTLCAPFDQPDLVEGTVCFASGKPAKTWSFWGRSY
;
A
#
# COMPACT_ATOMS: atom_id res chain seq x y z
N MET A 1 11.80 20.55 6.80
CA MET A 1 12.14 19.15 7.14
C MET A 1 11.06 18.41 7.93
N LYS A 2 10.71 18.80 9.18
CA LYS A 2 9.74 18.03 10.02
C LYS A 2 8.40 17.71 9.34
N ARG A 3 7.79 18.69 8.63
CA ARG A 3 6.49 18.48 7.96
C ARG A 3 6.55 17.47 6.80
N VAL A 4 7.64 17.46 6.02
CA VAL A 4 7.81 16.53 4.88
C VAL A 4 7.77 15.08 5.36
N LEU A 5 8.56 14.78 6.40
CA LEU A 5 8.62 13.43 6.99
C LEU A 5 7.33 13.06 7.73
N HIS A 6 6.65 14.02 8.36
CA HIS A 6 5.35 13.77 8.98
C HIS A 6 4.29 13.34 7.94
N ILE A 7 4.19 14.07 6.82
CA ILE A 7 3.27 13.70 5.73
C ILE A 7 3.66 12.35 5.11
N LEU A 8 4.96 12.10 4.94
CA LEU A 8 5.43 10.81 4.43
C LEU A 8 5.02 9.64 5.35
N GLU A 9 5.07 9.85 6.67
CA GLU A 9 4.58 8.88 7.64
C GLU A 9 3.07 8.66 7.50
N LEU A 10 2.27 9.72 7.33
CA LEU A 10 0.83 9.56 7.06
C LEU A 10 0.58 8.73 5.79
N TYR A 11 1.38 8.89 4.74
CA TYR A 11 1.27 8.05 3.56
C TYR A 11 1.59 6.58 3.85
N ARG A 12 2.66 6.28 4.59
CA ARG A 12 2.94 4.91 5.05
C ARG A 12 1.73 4.34 5.80
N ARG A 13 1.18 5.10 6.75
CA ARG A 13 0.01 4.68 7.54
C ARG A 13 -1.21 4.37 6.66
N ILE A 14 -1.51 5.21 5.68
CA ILE A 14 -2.63 4.97 4.76
C ILE A 14 -2.43 3.65 4.01
N TYR A 15 -1.25 3.42 3.43
CA TYR A 15 -0.97 2.19 2.70
C TYR A 15 -0.96 0.95 3.60
N GLU A 16 -0.25 0.98 4.72
CA GLU A 16 -0.07 -0.20 5.57
C GLU A 16 -1.29 -0.45 6.47
N GLU A 17 -1.81 0.58 7.15
CA GLU A 17 -2.87 0.43 8.15
C GLU A 17 -4.26 0.31 7.52
N PHE A 18 -4.51 0.92 6.35
CA PHE A 18 -5.84 0.87 5.72
C PHE A 18 -5.86 -0.06 4.52
N LEU A 19 -4.87 0.06 3.62
CA LEU A 19 -4.82 -0.73 2.40
C LEU A 19 -4.10 -2.07 2.57
N ALA A 20 -3.49 -2.35 3.73
CA ALA A 20 -2.69 -3.54 3.98
C ALA A 20 -1.56 -3.73 2.93
N VAL A 21 -1.00 -2.65 2.39
CA VAL A 21 0.06 -2.67 1.39
C VAL A 21 1.39 -2.24 2.04
N PRO A 22 2.43 -3.11 2.05
CA PRO A 22 3.75 -2.74 2.55
C PRO A 22 4.43 -1.71 1.64
N VAL A 23 5.05 -0.68 2.22
CA VAL A 23 5.77 0.35 1.47
C VAL A 23 7.13 0.69 2.07
N SER A 24 8.08 1.07 1.23
CA SER A 24 9.40 1.54 1.65
C SER A 24 9.46 3.07 1.62
N LYS A 25 9.67 3.71 2.77
CA LYS A 25 9.98 5.14 2.85
C LYS A 25 11.41 5.40 2.37
N GLY A 26 11.61 6.40 1.52
CA GLY A 26 12.94 6.78 1.10
C GLY A 26 13.03 8.15 0.43
N ARG A 27 14.24 8.50 0.01
CA ARG A 27 14.55 9.72 -0.73
C ARG A 27 14.75 9.38 -2.21
N LYS A 28 14.22 10.20 -3.12
CA LYS A 28 14.52 10.08 -4.55
C LYS A 28 15.96 10.52 -4.84
N SER A 29 16.57 9.91 -5.85
CA SER A 29 17.82 10.39 -6.45
C SER A 29 17.65 11.80 -7.00
N GLU A 30 18.75 12.47 -7.34
CA GLU A 30 18.70 13.77 -7.98
C GLU A 30 18.04 13.74 -9.37
N VAL A 31 18.10 12.61 -10.10
CA VAL A 31 17.42 12.45 -11.40
C VAL A 31 15.91 12.22 -11.22
N GLU A 32 15.49 11.45 -10.23
CA GLU A 32 14.08 11.07 -10.03
C GLU A 32 13.32 11.99 -9.06
N LYS A 33 13.97 13.00 -8.46
CA LYS A 33 13.29 13.98 -7.60
C LYS A 33 12.44 14.93 -8.45
N PHE A 34 11.50 15.62 -7.80
CA PHE A 34 10.83 16.75 -8.43
C PHE A 34 11.84 17.87 -8.72
N ALA A 35 12.04 18.21 -9.99
CA ALA A 35 13.07 19.16 -10.45
C ALA A 35 13.00 20.54 -9.77
N GLY A 36 11.79 21.02 -9.43
CA GLY A 36 11.61 22.29 -8.72
C GLY A 36 11.93 22.22 -7.22
N GLY A 37 12.09 21.01 -6.67
CA GLY A 37 12.28 20.78 -5.25
C GLY A 37 13.76 20.73 -4.82
N LEU A 38 14.02 21.07 -3.57
CA LEU A 38 15.32 20.86 -2.93
C LEU A 38 15.60 19.35 -2.82
N TYR A 39 14.64 18.59 -2.27
CA TYR A 39 14.67 17.13 -2.24
C TYR A 39 13.25 16.56 -2.26
N THR A 40 13.13 15.31 -2.71
CA THR A 40 11.86 14.56 -2.76
C THR A 40 11.96 13.31 -1.90
N THR A 41 10.92 13.05 -1.11
CA THR A 41 10.75 11.79 -0.38
C THR A 41 9.53 11.05 -0.92
N SER A 42 9.57 9.73 -0.90
CA SER A 42 8.49 8.89 -1.42
C SER A 42 8.27 7.66 -0.56
N VAL A 43 7.07 7.10 -0.70
CA VAL A 43 6.79 5.71 -0.31
C VAL A 43 6.71 4.90 -1.60
N GLU A 44 7.52 3.85 -1.70
CA GLU A 44 7.60 2.95 -2.84
C GLU A 44 6.92 1.62 -2.49
N ALA A 45 5.98 1.19 -3.32
CA ALA A 45 5.42 -0.16 -3.29
C ALA A 45 6.06 -1.01 -4.38
N PHE A 46 5.86 -2.32 -4.32
CA PHE A 46 6.35 -3.27 -5.31
C PHE A 46 5.28 -4.29 -5.63
N ILE A 47 5.10 -4.61 -6.92
CA ILE A 47 4.11 -5.58 -7.39
C ILE A 47 4.85 -6.86 -7.81
N PRO A 48 4.85 -7.94 -6.98
CA PRO A 48 5.62 -9.16 -7.26
C PRO A 48 5.28 -9.81 -8.60
N ASN A 49 4.00 -9.86 -8.97
CA ASN A 49 3.54 -10.55 -10.19
C ASN A 49 4.11 -9.93 -11.48
N THR A 50 4.35 -8.62 -11.49
CA THR A 50 4.97 -7.91 -12.62
C THR A 50 6.44 -7.60 -12.38
N GLY A 51 6.90 -7.75 -11.13
CA GLY A 51 8.21 -7.37 -10.62
C GLY A 51 8.57 -5.91 -10.91
N ARG A 52 7.60 -5.03 -10.67
CA ARG A 52 7.76 -3.58 -10.89
C ARG A 52 7.58 -2.81 -9.59
N GLY A 53 8.48 -1.87 -9.36
CA GLY A 53 8.30 -0.81 -8.37
C GLY A 53 7.24 0.20 -8.80
N ILE A 54 6.56 0.80 -7.84
CA ILE A 54 5.58 1.85 -8.09
C ILE A 54 5.62 2.89 -6.98
N GLN A 55 5.79 4.15 -7.37
CA GLN A 55 5.71 5.25 -6.43
C GLN A 55 4.27 5.42 -5.95
N ALA A 56 4.08 5.17 -4.66
CA ALA A 56 2.78 5.13 -4.00
C ALA A 56 2.33 6.54 -3.56
N ALA A 57 3.26 7.39 -3.10
CA ALA A 57 3.00 8.79 -2.79
C ALA A 57 4.31 9.59 -2.75
N THR A 58 4.22 10.92 -2.71
CA THR A 58 5.39 11.81 -2.66
C THR A 58 5.21 12.97 -1.69
N SER A 59 6.29 13.35 -1.00
CA SER A 59 6.36 14.53 -0.15
C SER A 59 7.67 15.26 -0.42
N ASN A 60 7.57 16.49 -0.92
CA ASN A 60 8.66 17.30 -1.44
C ASN A 60 9.02 18.42 -0.47
N CYS A 61 10.31 18.59 -0.21
CA CYS A 61 10.83 19.85 0.30
C CYS A 61 11.16 20.74 -0.89
N LEU A 62 10.41 21.82 -1.07
CA LEU A 62 10.59 22.73 -2.20
C LEU A 62 11.73 23.73 -1.97
N GLY A 63 12.21 23.83 -0.73
CA GLY A 63 13.17 24.85 -0.35
C GLY A 63 12.58 26.23 -0.56
N GLN A 64 13.34 27.10 -1.21
CA GLN A 64 12.96 28.47 -1.56
C GLN A 64 12.90 28.69 -3.08
N ASN A 65 12.97 27.62 -3.90
CA ASN A 65 13.03 27.75 -5.36
C ASN A 65 11.80 28.46 -5.92
N PHE A 66 10.61 28.01 -5.52
CA PHE A 66 9.35 28.63 -5.92
C PHE A 66 9.11 29.98 -5.26
N ALA A 67 9.55 30.17 -4.01
CA ALA A 67 9.49 31.47 -3.35
C ALA A 67 10.28 32.54 -4.11
N LYS A 68 11.45 32.20 -4.67
CA LYS A 68 12.23 33.10 -5.54
C LYS A 68 11.51 33.36 -6.85
N MET A 69 11.00 32.32 -7.50
CA MET A 69 10.35 32.40 -8.81
C MET A 69 9.06 33.23 -8.79
N PHE A 70 8.28 33.11 -7.71
CA PHE A 70 6.98 33.77 -7.54
C PHE A 70 7.01 34.94 -6.55
N GLU A 71 8.21 35.40 -6.16
CA GLU A 71 8.38 36.57 -5.29
C GLU A 71 7.59 36.47 -3.97
N ILE A 72 7.62 35.29 -3.33
CA ILE A 72 6.88 35.01 -2.09
C ILE A 72 7.77 35.31 -0.88
N PHE A 73 7.51 36.46 -0.26
CA PHE A 73 8.30 36.98 0.85
C PHE A 73 7.49 37.17 2.12
N PHE A 74 8.19 37.27 3.26
CA PHE A 74 7.65 37.71 4.54
C PHE A 74 8.64 38.64 5.27
N GLU A 75 8.11 39.42 6.20
CA GLU A 75 8.92 40.23 7.12
C GLU A 75 9.30 39.36 8.33
N ASP A 76 10.60 39.29 8.61
CA ASP A 76 11.17 38.49 9.69
C ASP A 76 11.74 39.42 10.76
N GLU A 77 11.02 39.55 11.87
CA GLU A 77 11.42 40.38 13.01
C GLU A 77 12.73 39.92 13.66
N ASN A 78 13.17 38.69 13.40
CA ASN A 78 14.40 38.14 13.95
C ASN A 78 15.60 38.27 13.03
N ASP A 79 15.41 38.63 11.75
CA ASP A 79 16.51 38.80 10.79
C ASP A 79 17.33 40.06 11.15
N PRO A 80 18.63 39.92 11.49
CA PRO A 80 19.50 41.04 11.82
C PRO A 80 19.58 42.11 10.72
N ALA A 81 19.40 41.71 9.45
CA ALA A 81 19.41 42.63 8.32
C ALA A 81 18.11 43.45 8.22
N GLN A 82 16.97 42.88 8.61
CA GLN A 82 15.69 43.59 8.69
C GLN A 82 15.63 44.52 9.91
N LYS A 83 16.25 44.13 11.03
CA LYS A 83 16.43 45.00 12.21
C LYS A 83 17.20 46.30 11.90
N LYS A 84 18.12 46.27 10.93
CA LYS A 84 18.88 47.45 10.48
C LYS A 84 18.13 48.36 9.50
N LYS A 85 16.84 48.08 9.20
CA LYS A 85 16.04 48.79 8.19
C LYS A 85 16.77 48.92 6.84
N GLU A 86 17.56 47.91 6.46
CA GLU A 86 18.07 47.82 5.09
C GLU A 86 16.85 47.68 4.16
N LYS A 87 16.51 48.76 3.45
CA LYS A 87 15.41 48.76 2.47
C LYS A 87 15.65 47.63 1.47
N ASN A 88 14.63 46.77 1.28
CA ASN A 88 14.56 45.67 0.29
C ASN A 88 15.16 44.30 0.67
N LYS A 89 15.53 43.99 1.93
CA LYS A 89 15.74 42.59 2.34
C LYS A 89 14.46 42.01 2.95
N ARG A 90 13.73 41.22 2.17
CA ARG A 90 12.61 40.40 2.68
C ARG A 90 13.02 38.93 2.69
N SER A 91 12.55 38.18 3.69
CA SER A 91 12.87 36.76 3.83
C SER A 91 12.01 35.92 2.89
N LEU A 92 12.59 34.87 2.32
CA LEU A 92 11.91 33.93 1.44
C LEU A 92 11.27 32.80 2.24
N VAL A 93 10.02 32.45 1.93
CA VAL A 93 9.33 31.34 2.59
C VAL A 93 9.94 29.99 2.22
N TRP A 94 9.96 29.06 3.18
CA TRP A 94 10.29 27.66 2.95
C TRP A 94 9.02 26.86 2.64
N GLN A 95 8.98 26.23 1.47
CA GLN A 95 7.77 25.56 0.97
C GLN A 95 7.92 24.04 0.96
N ASN A 96 6.78 23.35 1.03
CA ASN A 96 6.66 21.92 0.83
C ASN A 96 5.45 21.67 -0.07
N SER A 97 5.45 20.57 -0.81
CA SER A 97 4.27 20.03 -1.49
C SER A 97 4.21 18.53 -1.33
N TRP A 98 3.05 17.93 -1.52
CA TRP A 98 2.88 16.49 -1.40
C TRP A 98 1.70 16.04 -2.25
N ALA A 99 1.73 14.79 -2.71
CA ALA A 99 0.69 14.25 -3.57
C ALA A 99 0.42 12.78 -3.26
N TYR A 100 -0.87 12.45 -3.31
CA TYR A 100 -1.46 11.12 -3.17
C TYR A 100 -2.66 11.05 -4.11
N THR A 101 -2.86 9.92 -4.78
CA THR A 101 -3.87 9.79 -5.83
C THR A 101 -4.60 8.45 -5.72
N THR A 102 -5.61 8.26 -6.58
CA THR A 102 -6.36 7.00 -6.74
C THR A 102 -5.49 5.84 -7.25
N ARG A 103 -4.24 6.08 -7.66
CA ARG A 103 -3.24 5.02 -7.90
C ARG A 103 -3.16 4.04 -6.74
N SER A 104 -3.32 4.53 -5.51
CA SER A 104 -3.38 3.73 -4.28
C SER A 104 -4.38 2.58 -4.34
N ILE A 105 -5.56 2.81 -4.93
CA ILE A 105 -6.59 1.78 -5.11
C ILE A 105 -6.07 0.70 -6.07
N GLY A 106 -5.46 1.09 -7.20
CA GLY A 106 -4.86 0.16 -8.13
C GLY A 106 -3.74 -0.67 -7.52
N VAL A 107 -2.88 -0.05 -6.69
CA VAL A 107 -1.83 -0.76 -5.95
C VAL A 107 -2.42 -1.79 -5.00
N MET A 108 -3.44 -1.43 -4.21
CA MET A 108 -4.14 -2.35 -3.31
C MET A 108 -4.74 -3.54 -4.09
N VAL A 109 -5.42 -3.28 -5.20
CA VAL A 109 -6.01 -4.33 -6.06
C VAL A 109 -4.95 -5.28 -6.59
N MET A 110 -3.83 -4.76 -7.11
CA MET A 110 -2.72 -5.58 -7.62
C MET A 110 -1.98 -6.36 -6.51
N THR A 111 -2.04 -5.88 -5.26
CA THR A 111 -1.36 -6.51 -4.12
C THR A 111 -2.13 -7.72 -3.62
N HIS A 112 -3.45 -7.59 -3.50
CA HIS A 112 -4.30 -8.57 -2.81
C HIS A 112 -5.13 -9.46 -3.74
N GLY A 113 -5.44 -9.00 -4.96
CA GLY A 113 -6.27 -9.74 -5.90
C GLY A 113 -5.73 -11.13 -6.21
N ASP A 114 -6.64 -12.07 -6.48
CA ASP A 114 -6.34 -13.44 -6.84
C ASP A 114 -7.17 -13.89 -8.05
N ASP A 115 -7.04 -15.16 -8.44
CA ASP A 115 -7.74 -15.73 -9.61
C ASP A 115 -9.28 -15.69 -9.50
N LYS A 116 -9.82 -15.49 -8.29
CA LYS A 116 -11.27 -15.39 -8.07
C LYS A 116 -11.77 -13.95 -8.13
N GLY A 117 -10.88 -12.95 -8.10
CA GLY A 117 -11.21 -11.55 -8.26
C GLY A 117 -10.59 -10.65 -7.18
N LEU A 118 -11.36 -9.64 -6.75
CA LEU A 118 -10.90 -8.70 -5.73
C LEU A 118 -10.75 -9.40 -4.37
N VAL A 119 -9.79 -8.92 -3.57
CA VAL A 119 -9.67 -9.19 -2.14
C VAL A 119 -9.49 -7.85 -1.47
N LEU A 120 -10.51 -7.37 -0.75
CA LEU A 120 -10.48 -6.02 -0.16
C LEU A 120 -10.09 -6.09 1.32
N PRO A 121 -9.16 -5.24 1.80
CA PRO A 121 -8.92 -5.09 3.22
C PRO A 121 -10.18 -4.59 3.94
N PRO A 122 -10.57 -5.18 5.09
CA PRO A 122 -11.77 -4.81 5.83
C PRO A 122 -11.93 -3.34 6.15
N ARG A 123 -10.84 -2.60 6.35
CA ARG A 123 -10.89 -1.16 6.69
C ARG A 123 -11.36 -0.28 5.53
N VAL A 124 -11.27 -0.77 4.29
CA VAL A 124 -11.67 -0.02 3.08
C VAL A 124 -12.74 -0.72 2.23
N ALA A 125 -13.09 -1.97 2.55
CA ALA A 125 -14.14 -2.70 1.86
C ALA A 125 -15.50 -1.99 2.03
N PRO A 126 -16.23 -1.65 0.94
CA PRO A 126 -17.54 -1.01 1.05
C PRO A 126 -18.55 -1.85 1.84
N ILE A 127 -18.50 -3.17 1.63
CA ILE A 127 -19.21 -4.19 2.41
C ILE A 127 -18.14 -5.06 3.06
N GLN A 128 -18.18 -5.20 4.38
CA GLN A 128 -17.28 -6.04 5.16
C GLN A 128 -17.82 -7.46 5.30
N VAL A 129 -19.14 -7.59 5.46
CA VAL A 129 -19.82 -8.85 5.71
C VAL A 129 -21.03 -8.98 4.78
N MET A 130 -21.08 -10.05 4.00
CA MET A 130 -22.26 -10.39 3.21
C MET A 130 -22.96 -11.60 3.84
N VAL A 131 -24.22 -11.42 4.24
CA VAL A 131 -25.06 -12.49 4.78
C VAL A 131 -25.86 -13.11 3.64
N ILE A 132 -25.81 -14.44 3.53
CA ILE A 132 -26.44 -15.19 2.44
C ILE A 132 -27.27 -16.33 3.03
N PRO A 133 -28.59 -16.37 2.74
CA PRO A 133 -29.41 -17.52 3.09
C PRO A 133 -29.00 -18.70 2.20
N ASP A 134 -28.67 -19.84 2.84
CA ASP A 134 -28.22 -21.07 2.19
C ASP A 134 -29.11 -22.27 2.63
N PRO A 135 -30.41 -22.24 2.28
CA PRO A 135 -31.38 -23.24 2.67
C PRO A 135 -31.13 -24.60 2.00
N LEU A 136 -31.37 -25.70 2.72
CA LEU A 136 -31.56 -27.00 2.10
C LEU A 136 -32.94 -27.07 1.41
N GLU A 137 -33.12 -28.01 0.48
CA GLU A 137 -34.43 -28.29 -0.12
C GLU A 137 -35.47 -28.53 1.00
N ASP A 138 -36.64 -27.89 0.88
CA ASP A 138 -37.78 -27.90 1.83
C ASP A 138 -37.66 -27.05 3.11
N ALA A 139 -36.65 -26.18 3.25
CA ALA A 139 -36.52 -25.29 4.40
C ALA A 139 -37.54 -24.12 4.42
N ASP A 140 -37.93 -23.70 5.62
CA ASP A 140 -38.71 -22.47 5.82
C ASP A 140 -37.85 -21.23 5.53
N MET A 141 -38.01 -20.71 4.32
CA MET A 141 -37.30 -19.52 3.83
C MET A 141 -37.61 -18.26 4.63
N THR A 142 -38.81 -18.16 5.21
CA THR A 142 -39.21 -16.97 5.97
C THR A 142 -38.41 -16.88 7.26
N ALA A 143 -38.32 -17.99 8.02
CA ALA A 143 -37.55 -18.04 9.25
C ALA A 143 -36.04 -17.77 9.02
N ILE A 144 -35.45 -18.33 7.96
CA ILE A 144 -34.04 -18.09 7.62
C ILE A 144 -33.82 -16.60 7.29
N LYS A 145 -34.72 -16.01 6.51
CA LYS A 145 -34.61 -14.61 6.11
C LYS A 145 -34.69 -13.66 7.30
N GLU A 146 -35.62 -13.89 8.24
CA GLU A 146 -35.73 -13.08 9.46
C GLU A 146 -34.45 -13.12 10.31
N VAL A 147 -33.81 -14.29 10.40
CA VAL A 147 -32.53 -14.43 11.11
C VAL A 147 -31.41 -13.70 10.38
N CYS A 148 -31.33 -13.82 9.05
CA CYS A 148 -30.37 -13.07 8.24
C CYS A 148 -30.53 -11.55 8.43
N GLU A 149 -31.75 -11.04 8.40
CA GLU A 149 -32.06 -9.62 8.64
C GLU A 149 -31.65 -9.18 10.05
N THR A 150 -31.91 -10.02 11.06
CA THR A 150 -31.50 -9.78 12.45
C THR A 150 -29.97 -9.72 12.59
N ILE A 151 -29.24 -10.59 11.91
CA ILE A 151 -27.77 -10.59 11.90
C ILE A 151 -27.24 -9.30 11.27
N VAL A 152 -27.74 -8.94 10.08
CA VAL A 152 -27.32 -7.70 9.41
C VAL A 152 -27.61 -6.48 10.28
N TYR A 153 -28.78 -6.41 10.90
CA TYR A 153 -29.13 -5.34 11.83
C TYR A 153 -28.14 -5.28 13.01
N THR A 154 -27.89 -6.42 13.66
CA THR A 154 -27.00 -6.51 14.82
C THR A 154 -25.57 -6.08 14.49
N LEU A 155 -25.01 -6.55 13.38
CA LEU A 155 -23.67 -6.17 12.92
C LEU A 155 -23.61 -4.67 12.54
N SER A 156 -24.64 -4.17 11.87
CA SER A 156 -24.73 -2.76 11.46
C SER A 156 -24.81 -1.82 12.65
N GLN A 157 -25.53 -2.17 13.71
CA GLN A 157 -25.57 -1.40 14.96
C GLN A 157 -24.19 -1.30 15.64
N ALA A 158 -23.32 -2.29 15.41
CA ALA A 158 -21.94 -2.27 15.90
C ALA A 158 -20.95 -1.54 14.98
N GLY A 159 -21.43 -0.88 13.91
CA GLY A 159 -20.61 -0.15 12.94
C GLY A 159 -19.95 -1.03 11.88
N ILE A 160 -20.30 -2.32 11.80
CA ILE A 160 -19.81 -3.23 10.76
C ILE A 160 -20.68 -3.03 9.51
N ARG A 161 -20.04 -2.83 8.36
CA ARG A 161 -20.74 -2.67 7.07
C ARG A 161 -21.23 -4.02 6.57
N ALA A 162 -22.36 -4.47 7.08
CA ALA A 162 -23.01 -5.72 6.72
C ALA A 162 -24.16 -5.49 5.72
N ASP A 163 -24.40 -6.45 4.83
CA ASP A 163 -25.52 -6.44 3.89
C ASP A 163 -26.05 -7.86 3.65
N LEU A 164 -27.27 -7.98 3.09
CA LEU A 164 -27.98 -9.24 2.86
C LEU A 164 -28.25 -9.47 1.37
N ASP A 165 -27.83 -10.62 0.84
CA ASP A 165 -28.21 -11.06 -0.50
C ASP A 165 -29.46 -11.96 -0.48
N ALA A 166 -30.63 -11.33 -0.38
CA ALA A 166 -31.93 -11.99 -0.38
C ALA A 166 -32.51 -12.28 -1.78
N ARG A 167 -31.73 -12.17 -2.86
CA ARG A 167 -32.25 -12.40 -4.23
C ARG A 167 -32.64 -13.86 -4.43
N GLU A 168 -33.90 -14.13 -4.75
CA GLU A 168 -34.42 -15.51 -4.89
C GLU A 168 -34.11 -16.13 -6.26
N ASN A 169 -33.82 -15.31 -7.26
CA ASN A 169 -33.55 -15.75 -8.63
C ASN A 169 -32.13 -16.27 -8.87
N TYR A 170 -31.31 -16.40 -7.81
CA TYR A 170 -29.92 -16.87 -7.87
C TYR A 170 -29.67 -17.95 -6.82
N THR A 171 -28.93 -18.99 -7.20
CA THR A 171 -28.52 -20.04 -6.26
C THR A 171 -27.49 -19.51 -5.26
N PRO A 172 -27.38 -20.12 -4.05
CA PRO A 172 -26.35 -19.77 -3.08
C PRO A 172 -24.93 -19.77 -3.67
N GLU A 173 -24.57 -20.77 -4.48
CA GLU A 173 -23.24 -20.87 -5.09
C GLU A 173 -22.95 -19.72 -6.05
N TRP A 174 -23.97 -19.26 -6.80
CA TRP A 174 -23.83 -18.09 -7.65
C TRP A 174 -23.56 -16.84 -6.82
N LYS A 175 -24.29 -16.66 -5.70
CA LYS A 175 -24.08 -15.52 -4.80
C LYS A 175 -22.71 -15.59 -4.14
N HIS A 176 -22.26 -16.78 -3.73
CA HIS A 176 -20.93 -17.01 -3.16
C HIS A 176 -19.86 -16.49 -4.12
N SER A 177 -19.92 -16.92 -5.37
CA SER A 177 -19.00 -16.51 -6.43
C SER A 177 -19.09 -15.00 -6.74
N HIS A 178 -20.30 -14.45 -6.76
CA HIS A 178 -20.54 -13.02 -7.02
C HIS A 178 -19.85 -12.12 -5.99
N TRP A 179 -19.97 -12.45 -4.71
CA TRP A 179 -19.40 -11.65 -3.63
C TRP A 179 -17.92 -11.95 -3.38
N GLU A 180 -17.47 -13.17 -3.71
CA GLU A 180 -16.05 -13.51 -3.75
C GLU A 180 -15.33 -12.70 -4.84
N MET A 181 -15.88 -12.60 -6.04
CA MET A 181 -15.35 -11.76 -7.12
C MET A 181 -15.25 -10.29 -6.73
N LYS A 182 -16.23 -9.78 -5.98
CA LYS A 182 -16.25 -8.40 -5.46
C LYS A 182 -15.34 -8.17 -4.25
N GLY A 183 -14.75 -9.22 -3.69
CA GLY A 183 -13.80 -9.13 -2.60
C GLY A 183 -14.38 -8.76 -1.25
N VAL A 184 -15.64 -9.11 -0.98
CA VAL A 184 -16.23 -8.93 0.36
C VAL A 184 -15.42 -9.78 1.36
N PRO A 185 -14.82 -9.20 2.41
CA PRO A 185 -13.89 -9.91 3.30
C PRO A 185 -14.47 -11.14 3.99
N LEU A 186 -15.72 -11.05 4.44
CA LEU A 186 -16.43 -12.12 5.13
C LEU A 186 -17.77 -12.41 4.47
N ARG A 187 -18.07 -13.69 4.34
CA ARG A 187 -19.42 -14.17 4.03
C ARG A 187 -19.96 -14.93 5.24
N ILE A 188 -21.21 -14.68 5.60
CA ILE A 188 -21.95 -15.48 6.58
C ILE A 188 -23.00 -16.28 5.82
N GLU A 189 -22.93 -17.60 5.95
CA GLU A 189 -23.85 -18.58 5.37
C GLU A 189 -24.82 -18.99 6.49
N ILE A 190 -26.13 -18.98 6.23
CA ILE A 190 -27.17 -19.37 7.20
C ILE A 190 -28.00 -20.51 6.61
N ASP A 191 -27.87 -21.69 7.20
CA ASP A 191 -28.70 -22.86 6.90
C ASP A 191 -29.60 -23.27 8.10
N VAL A 192 -30.46 -24.26 7.90
CA VAL A 192 -31.37 -24.77 8.96
C VAL A 192 -30.60 -25.41 10.13
N LYS A 193 -29.43 -26.01 9.86
CA LYS A 193 -28.62 -26.68 10.88
C LYS A 193 -27.96 -25.65 11.80
N ASP A 194 -27.52 -24.54 11.24
CA ASP A 194 -26.92 -23.41 11.96
C ASP A 194 -27.93 -22.78 12.92
N LEU A 195 -29.19 -22.64 12.49
CA LEU A 195 -30.30 -22.21 13.36
C LEU A 195 -30.52 -23.17 14.53
N ALA A 196 -30.55 -24.49 14.27
CA ALA A 196 -30.73 -25.50 15.30
C ALA A 196 -29.57 -25.50 16.32
N ASN A 197 -28.35 -25.25 15.85
CA ASN A 197 -27.13 -25.24 16.65
C ASN A 197 -26.81 -23.88 17.28
N LYS A 198 -27.60 -22.84 17.01
CA LYS A 198 -27.36 -21.45 17.49
C LYS A 198 -25.97 -20.93 17.11
N GLN A 199 -25.58 -21.18 15.87
CA GLN A 199 -24.30 -20.74 15.31
C GLN A 199 -24.52 -20.17 13.90
N VAL A 200 -23.46 -19.60 13.32
CA VAL A 200 -23.44 -19.20 11.91
C VAL A 200 -22.12 -19.65 11.28
N ARG A 201 -22.17 -20.06 10.02
CA ARG A 201 -20.97 -20.37 9.26
C ARG A 201 -20.39 -19.11 8.64
N VAL A 202 -19.11 -18.86 8.92
CA VAL A 202 -18.37 -17.72 8.37
C VAL A 202 -17.27 -18.22 7.44
N VAL A 203 -17.17 -17.60 6.26
CA VAL A 203 -16.15 -17.89 5.25
C VAL A 203 -15.31 -16.66 4.99
N ARG A 204 -13.99 -16.81 5.11
CA ARG A 204 -13.01 -15.76 4.81
C ARG A 204 -12.70 -15.68 3.33
N ARG A 205 -12.62 -14.45 2.80
CA ARG A 205 -12.28 -14.21 1.39
C ARG A 205 -10.80 -14.44 1.08
N ASP A 206 -9.91 -14.07 1.98
CA ASP A 206 -8.46 -14.04 1.73
C ASP A 206 -7.84 -15.45 1.63
N ASN A 207 -8.41 -16.44 2.30
CA ASN A 207 -7.88 -17.81 2.32
C ASN A 207 -8.94 -18.92 2.20
N GLY A 208 -10.23 -18.57 2.12
CA GLY A 208 -11.33 -19.56 2.01
C GLY A 208 -11.61 -20.34 3.30
N ALA A 209 -10.97 -20.02 4.42
CA ALA A 209 -11.17 -20.72 5.68
C ALA A 209 -12.63 -20.56 6.15
N LYS A 210 -13.21 -21.68 6.60
CA LYS A 210 -14.56 -21.74 7.15
C LYS A 210 -14.50 -21.95 8.66
N VAL A 211 -15.29 -21.17 9.40
CA VAL A 211 -15.38 -21.26 10.86
C VAL A 211 -16.85 -21.13 11.23
N ASP A 212 -17.33 -22.05 12.06
CA ASP A 212 -18.64 -21.94 12.67
C ASP A 212 -18.47 -21.14 13.98
N ILE A 213 -19.18 -20.02 14.11
CA ILE A 213 -19.13 -19.18 15.31
C ILE A 213 -20.50 -19.15 16.00
N PRO A 214 -20.53 -19.16 17.35
CA PRO A 214 -21.79 -19.03 18.07
C PRO A 214 -22.53 -17.76 17.69
N SER A 215 -23.87 -17.80 17.70
CA SER A 215 -24.70 -16.60 17.55
C SER A 215 -24.59 -15.68 18.77
N THR A 216 -24.18 -16.21 19.93
CA THR A 216 -23.77 -15.42 21.10
C THR A 216 -22.45 -14.72 20.80
N ASP A 217 -22.35 -13.44 21.18
CA ASP A 217 -21.15 -12.62 20.96
C ASP A 217 -20.71 -12.52 19.49
N LEU A 218 -21.66 -12.68 18.56
CA LEU A 218 -21.44 -12.63 17.11
C LEU A 218 -20.64 -11.40 16.66
N VAL A 219 -20.97 -10.23 17.21
CA VAL A 219 -20.29 -8.96 16.88
C VAL A 219 -18.81 -9.02 17.21
N GLU A 220 -18.45 -9.49 18.40
CA GLU A 220 -17.05 -9.57 18.85
C GLU A 220 -16.27 -10.55 17.98
N HIS A 221 -16.83 -11.73 17.71
CA HIS A 221 -16.22 -12.71 16.82
C HIS A 221 -15.98 -12.15 15.41
N VAL A 222 -16.95 -11.45 14.83
CA VAL A 222 -16.82 -10.84 13.50
C VAL A 222 -15.78 -9.72 13.50
N GLN A 223 -15.73 -8.86 14.52
CA GLN A 223 -14.71 -7.81 14.64
C GLN A 223 -13.31 -8.41 14.69
N VAL A 224 -13.09 -9.43 15.53
CA VAL A 224 -11.80 -10.13 15.63
C VAL A 224 -11.41 -10.77 14.30
N LEU A 225 -12.37 -11.35 13.56
CA LEU A 225 -12.10 -11.93 12.24
C LEU A 225 -11.71 -10.86 11.22
N LEU A 226 -12.39 -9.72 11.18
CA LEU A 226 -12.06 -8.61 10.27
C LEU A 226 -10.65 -8.05 10.58
N ASP A 227 -10.29 -7.85 11.84
CA ASP A 227 -8.95 -7.40 12.21
C ASP A 227 -7.89 -8.42 11.80
N ARG A 228 -8.13 -9.72 12.06
CA ARG A 228 -7.22 -10.79 11.63
C ARG A 228 -7.05 -10.87 10.11
N ILE A 229 -8.10 -10.59 9.32
CA ILE A 229 -7.99 -10.53 7.86
C ILE A 229 -7.11 -9.35 7.45
N GLN A 230 -7.30 -8.17 8.05
CA GLN A 230 -6.48 -6.99 7.76
C GLN A 230 -4.99 -7.28 8.02
N ASP A 231 -4.67 -7.87 9.17
CA ASP A 231 -3.30 -8.22 9.54
C ASP A 231 -2.71 -9.31 8.63
N SER A 232 -3.50 -10.35 8.34
CA SER A 232 -3.13 -11.45 7.44
C SER A 232 -2.78 -10.96 6.03
N LEU A 233 -3.58 -10.03 5.48
CA LEU A 233 -3.33 -9.42 4.19
C LEU A 233 -2.03 -8.64 4.18
N PHE A 234 -1.77 -7.84 5.22
CA PHE A 234 -0.55 -7.05 5.32
C PHE A 234 0.69 -7.94 5.44
N GLU A 235 0.68 -8.91 6.33
CA GLU A 235 1.81 -9.82 6.54
C GLU A 235 2.10 -10.67 5.30
N THR A 236 1.05 -11.18 4.65
CA THR A 236 1.22 -11.95 3.40
C THR A 236 1.81 -11.07 2.29
N ALA A 237 1.32 -9.85 2.11
CA ALA A 237 1.84 -8.91 1.13
C ALA A 237 3.29 -8.51 1.43
N LYS A 238 3.60 -8.27 2.71
CA LYS A 238 4.96 -7.96 3.20
C LYS A 238 5.92 -9.09 2.90
N GLN A 239 5.58 -10.32 3.27
CA GLN A 239 6.41 -11.50 3.00
C GLN A 239 6.65 -11.70 1.49
N LYS A 240 5.62 -11.55 0.67
CA LYS A 240 5.76 -11.62 -0.80
C LYS A 240 6.71 -10.55 -1.34
N ARG A 241 6.60 -9.30 -0.85
CA ARG A 241 7.49 -8.20 -1.24
C ARG A 241 8.92 -8.46 -0.77
N ASP A 242 9.11 -8.89 0.47
CA ASP A 242 10.43 -9.15 1.08
C ASP A 242 11.15 -10.30 0.36
N ALA A 243 10.43 -11.35 -0.05
CA ALA A 243 10.98 -12.45 -0.85
C ALA A 243 11.42 -12.03 -2.27
N CYS A 244 10.97 -10.86 -2.74
CA CYS A 244 11.43 -10.27 -3.99
C CYS A 244 12.64 -9.33 -3.81
N ILE A 245 13.04 -9.02 -2.58
CA ILE A 245 14.21 -8.17 -2.33
C ILE A 245 15.48 -8.99 -2.57
N GLU A 246 16.35 -8.47 -3.43
CA GLU A 246 17.67 -9.05 -3.68
C GLU A 246 18.76 -8.02 -3.41
N VAL A 247 19.68 -8.34 -2.51
CA VAL A 247 20.82 -7.48 -2.18
C VAL A 247 21.98 -7.83 -3.11
N VAL A 248 22.47 -6.86 -3.87
CA VAL A 248 23.53 -7.06 -4.87
C VAL A 248 24.67 -6.08 -4.65
N TYR A 249 25.87 -6.46 -5.07
CA TYR A 249 27.10 -5.68 -4.95
C TYR A 249 27.80 -5.43 -6.28
N THR A 250 27.45 -6.19 -7.32
CA THR A 250 28.09 -6.11 -8.65
C THR A 250 27.09 -5.88 -9.77
N TRP A 251 27.61 -5.48 -10.93
CA TRP A 251 26.79 -5.27 -12.12
C TRP A 251 26.16 -6.56 -12.67
N ASP A 252 26.89 -7.68 -12.58
CA ASP A 252 26.41 -8.97 -13.08
C ASP A 252 25.24 -9.48 -12.23
N GLU A 253 25.36 -9.41 -10.91
CA GLU A 253 24.27 -9.70 -9.96
C GLU A 253 23.06 -8.80 -10.20
N PHE A 254 23.29 -7.49 -10.38
CA PHE A 254 22.23 -6.54 -10.69
C PHE A 254 21.47 -6.92 -11.97
N THR A 255 22.18 -7.29 -13.04
CA THR A 255 21.58 -7.64 -14.32
C THR A 255 20.77 -8.93 -14.22
N ALA A 256 21.27 -9.93 -13.48
CA ALA A 256 20.52 -11.15 -13.19
C ALA A 256 19.22 -10.84 -12.43
N ALA A 257 19.29 -10.04 -11.36
CA ALA A 257 18.14 -9.68 -10.54
C ALA A 257 17.09 -8.85 -11.31
N VAL A 258 17.50 -7.98 -12.25
CA VAL A 258 16.57 -7.25 -13.14
C VAL A 258 15.79 -8.22 -14.04
N ASN A 259 16.44 -9.26 -14.56
CA ASN A 259 15.81 -10.27 -15.41
C ASN A 259 14.87 -11.18 -14.61
N ASP A 260 15.21 -11.47 -13.37
CA ASP A 260 14.37 -12.22 -12.42
C ASP A 260 13.26 -11.37 -11.79
N LYS A 261 13.10 -10.14 -12.27
CA LYS A 261 12.04 -9.18 -11.89
C LYS A 261 12.03 -8.90 -10.38
N LYS A 262 13.22 -8.73 -9.79
CA LYS A 262 13.42 -8.48 -8.37
C LYS A 262 13.31 -6.99 -8.02
N LEU A 263 13.10 -6.73 -6.72
CA LEU A 263 13.34 -5.44 -6.10
C LEU A 263 14.79 -5.42 -5.59
N ILE A 264 15.64 -4.60 -6.17
CA ILE A 264 17.09 -4.76 -5.99
C ILE A 264 17.59 -3.72 -5.00
N LEU A 265 18.27 -4.13 -3.93
CA LEU A 265 18.95 -3.23 -3.01
C LEU A 265 20.45 -3.25 -3.29
N ALA A 266 21.01 -2.13 -3.73
CA ALA A 266 22.42 -2.05 -4.15
C ALA A 266 23.15 -0.85 -3.54
N PRO A 267 24.45 -0.98 -3.21
CA PRO A 267 25.27 0.15 -2.77
C PRO A 267 25.58 1.05 -3.97
N TRP A 268 25.29 2.35 -3.85
CA TRP A 268 25.33 3.29 -4.96
C TRP A 268 26.07 4.58 -4.60
N CYS A 269 26.75 5.20 -5.57
CA CYS A 269 27.55 6.41 -5.38
C CYS A 269 26.73 7.73 -5.39
N ASP A 270 25.42 7.64 -5.64
CA ASP A 270 24.50 8.80 -5.72
C ASP A 270 24.99 9.86 -6.73
N GLU A 271 25.26 9.42 -7.97
CA GLU A 271 25.69 10.29 -9.08
C GLU A 271 24.76 10.12 -10.28
N GLU A 272 24.27 11.24 -10.83
CA GLU A 272 23.30 11.26 -11.92
C GLU A 272 23.77 10.51 -13.18
N GLU A 273 25.04 10.65 -13.55
CA GLU A 273 25.59 9.99 -14.74
C GLU A 273 25.62 8.47 -14.59
N VAL A 274 25.79 7.95 -13.37
CA VAL A 274 25.73 6.50 -13.10
C VAL A 274 24.30 6.00 -13.19
N GLU A 275 23.32 6.76 -12.71
CA GLU A 275 21.90 6.39 -12.87
C GLU A 275 21.46 6.40 -14.34
N LYS A 276 21.90 7.40 -15.11
CA LYS A 276 21.66 7.46 -16.57
C LYS A 276 22.30 6.28 -17.29
N ASP A 277 23.54 5.91 -16.95
CA ASP A 277 24.23 4.75 -17.50
C ASP A 277 23.49 3.44 -17.17
N VAL A 278 23.11 3.21 -15.91
CA VAL A 278 22.31 2.03 -15.51
C VAL A 278 21.01 1.93 -16.32
N ARG A 279 20.31 3.06 -16.50
CA ARG A 279 19.07 3.12 -17.29
C ARG A 279 19.32 2.75 -18.76
N ALA A 280 20.39 3.25 -19.37
CA ALA A 280 20.75 2.97 -20.75
C ALA A 280 21.16 1.50 -20.94
N ARG A 281 22.00 0.96 -20.05
CA ARG A 281 22.49 -0.43 -20.14
C ARG A 281 21.42 -1.49 -19.85
N THR A 282 20.33 -1.11 -19.18
CA THR A 282 19.21 -2.02 -18.88
C THR A 282 17.99 -1.81 -19.77
N GLU A 283 18.11 -0.97 -20.80
CA GLU A 283 17.05 -0.74 -21.77
C GLU A 283 16.68 -2.03 -22.52
N GLY A 284 15.37 -2.24 -22.71
CA GLY A 284 14.83 -3.41 -23.40
C GLY A 284 13.31 -3.39 -23.39
N ASP A 285 12.69 -4.44 -23.94
CA ASP A 285 11.24 -4.51 -24.19
C ASP A 285 10.36 -4.35 -22.93
N LEU A 286 10.89 -4.71 -21.77
CA LEU A 286 10.20 -4.60 -20.48
C LEU A 286 10.51 -3.26 -19.76
N GLY A 287 11.24 -2.36 -20.40
CA GLY A 287 11.69 -1.08 -19.86
C GLY A 287 12.99 -1.18 -19.06
N SER A 288 13.61 -0.02 -18.84
CA SER A 288 14.86 0.12 -18.09
C SER A 288 14.66 0.01 -16.59
N ALA A 289 15.70 -0.44 -15.89
CA ALA A 289 15.80 -0.30 -14.45
C ALA A 289 16.17 1.15 -14.09
N LYS A 290 15.63 1.64 -12.96
CA LYS A 290 15.95 2.95 -12.41
C LYS A 290 15.90 2.93 -10.89
N THR A 291 16.39 3.99 -10.26
CA THR A 291 16.31 4.15 -8.81
C THR A 291 14.86 4.36 -8.38
N LEU A 292 14.39 3.60 -7.41
CA LEU A 292 13.08 3.78 -6.79
C LEU A 292 13.19 4.78 -5.65
N CYS A 293 14.05 4.50 -4.68
CA CYS A 293 14.44 5.43 -3.61
C CYS A 293 15.70 4.92 -2.88
N ALA A 294 16.41 5.82 -2.22
CA ALA A 294 17.32 5.47 -1.13
C ALA A 294 16.48 5.26 0.14
N PRO A 295 16.26 4.02 0.62
CA PRO A 295 15.38 3.75 1.74
C PRO A 295 15.94 4.35 3.04
N PHE A 296 15.05 4.83 3.91
CA PHE A 296 15.46 5.38 5.22
C PHE A 296 15.86 4.29 6.20
N ASP A 297 15.22 3.13 6.10
CA ASP A 297 15.61 1.92 6.80
C ASP A 297 16.51 1.11 5.85
N GLN A 298 17.82 1.16 6.09
CA GLN A 298 18.82 0.52 5.24
C GLN A 298 19.94 -0.07 6.10
N PRO A 299 20.62 -1.14 5.64
CA PRO A 299 21.79 -1.68 6.33
C PRO A 299 22.90 -0.65 6.46
N ASP A 300 23.79 -0.85 7.43
CA ASP A 300 25.00 -0.04 7.54
C ASP A 300 25.85 -0.19 6.27
N LEU A 301 26.31 0.93 5.72
CA LEU A 301 27.22 0.94 4.58
C LEU A 301 28.64 0.79 5.10
N VAL A 302 29.20 -0.41 4.98
CA VAL A 302 30.55 -0.74 5.44
C VAL A 302 31.58 0.13 4.71
N GLU A 303 32.58 0.63 5.44
CA GLU A 303 33.66 1.42 4.86
C GLU A 303 34.39 0.65 3.74
N GLY A 304 34.69 1.33 2.64
CA GLY A 304 35.28 0.70 1.45
C GLY A 304 34.28 0.03 0.51
N THR A 305 32.98 -0.01 0.84
CA THR A 305 31.94 -0.49 -0.09
C THR A 305 31.94 0.36 -1.36
N VAL A 306 31.94 -0.29 -2.52
CA VAL A 306 31.94 0.36 -3.83
C VAL A 306 30.55 0.30 -4.46
N CYS A 307 30.29 1.25 -5.35
CA CYS A 307 29.09 1.33 -6.16
C CYS A 307 29.00 0.14 -7.10
N PHE A 308 27.87 -0.57 -7.07
CA PHE A 308 27.63 -1.77 -7.88
C PHE A 308 27.83 -1.56 -9.39
N ALA A 309 27.59 -0.34 -9.87
CA ALA A 309 27.61 0.00 -11.30
C ALA A 309 28.89 0.68 -11.78
N SER A 310 29.57 1.47 -10.92
CA SER A 310 30.67 2.34 -11.33
C SER A 310 32.01 2.05 -10.63
N GLY A 311 32.01 1.24 -9.57
CA GLY A 311 33.22 0.97 -8.77
C GLY A 311 33.70 2.15 -7.91
N LYS A 312 33.06 3.32 -7.99
CA LYS A 312 33.34 4.47 -7.11
C LYS A 312 32.92 4.16 -5.67
N PRO A 313 33.42 4.88 -4.65
CA PRO A 313 32.92 4.73 -3.29
C PRO A 313 31.39 4.89 -3.21
N ALA A 314 30.71 3.93 -2.59
CA ALA A 314 29.27 4.02 -2.37
C ALA A 314 28.97 5.07 -1.29
N LYS A 315 27.84 5.77 -1.44
CA LYS A 315 27.35 6.77 -0.48
C LYS A 315 26.09 6.34 0.25
N THR A 316 25.28 5.48 -0.36
CA THR A 316 24.02 5.00 0.21
C THR A 316 23.65 3.65 -0.39
N TRP A 317 22.79 2.91 0.29
CA TRP A 317 21.99 1.88 -0.36
C TRP A 317 20.84 2.52 -1.12
N SER A 318 20.44 1.90 -2.23
CA SER A 318 19.27 2.33 -2.99
C SER A 318 18.51 1.15 -3.54
N PHE A 319 17.18 1.27 -3.53
CA PHE A 319 16.30 0.35 -4.23
C PHE A 319 16.29 0.69 -5.72
N TRP A 320 16.39 -0.33 -6.55
CA TRP A 320 16.34 -0.29 -7.99
C TRP A 320 15.33 -1.32 -8.51
N GLY A 321 14.83 -1.07 -9.71
CA GLY A 321 14.02 -2.03 -10.42
C GLY A 321 13.39 -1.40 -11.65
N ARG A 322 12.67 -2.22 -12.42
CA ARG A 322 11.72 -1.70 -13.41
C ARG A 322 10.57 -1.05 -12.66
N SER A 323 10.02 0.03 -13.22
CA SER A 323 8.87 0.71 -12.61
C SER A 323 7.65 0.73 -13.53
N TYR A 324 6.50 1.05 -12.93
CA TYR A 324 5.38 1.67 -13.65
C TYR A 324 5.65 3.15 -13.93
#